data_AF-A0A0B7GUR1-F1
#
_entry.id   AF-A0A0B7GUR1-F1
#
_cell.length_a   1.000
_cell.length_b   1.000
_cell.length_c   1.000
_cell.angle_alpha   90.00
_cell.angle_beta   90.00
_cell.angle_gamma   90.00
#
_symmetry.space_group_name_H-M   'P 1'
#
loop_
_entity.id
_entity.type
_entity.pdbx_description
1 polymer ?
#
loop_
_entity_poly.entity_id
_entity_poly.type
_entity_poly.pdbx_seq_one_letter_code
_entity_poly.pdbx_strand_id
1 'polypeptide(L)'
;MDLAVAARTDLSLDDFLTLRMELSLLFEKEIDLVDIRKIDGLLHYKVFTEGFCIKKTENDGKSLLHKNIMTALFWYEDYYPLYLRSQKVILKKAFGSV
;
A
#
# COMPACT_ATOMS: atom_id res chain seq x y z
N MET A 1 4.99 5.70 -10.71
CA MET A 1 4.31 4.41 -10.98
C MET A 1 4.43 3.62 -9.71
N ASP A 2 3.30 3.14 -9.21
CA ASP A 2 3.22 2.77 -7.80
C ASP A 2 3.11 1.25 -7.71
N LEU A 3 4.05 0.64 -7.01
CA LEU A 3 4.21 -0.79 -6.92
C LEU A 3 4.23 -1.22 -5.46
N ALA A 4 3.35 -2.14 -5.12
CA ALA A 4 3.32 -2.81 -3.83
C ALA A 4 3.87 -4.23 -4.00
N VAL A 5 4.93 -4.55 -3.26
CA VAL A 5 5.67 -5.82 -3.40
C VAL A 5 5.77 -6.57 -2.09
N ALA A 6 6.00 -7.88 -2.18
CA ALA A 6 6.40 -8.72 -1.06
C ALA A 6 7.47 -9.69 -1.55
N ALA A 7 8.67 -9.60 -0.97
CA ALA A 7 9.68 -10.63 -1.17
C ALA A 7 9.46 -11.79 -0.18
N ARG A 8 10.06 -12.95 -0.46
CA ARG A 8 10.02 -14.11 0.45
C ARG A 8 10.69 -13.80 1.80
N THR A 9 11.73 -12.99 1.77
CA THR A 9 12.49 -12.53 2.94
C THR A 9 12.34 -11.02 3.08
N ASP A 10 12.61 -10.51 4.27
CA ASP A 10 12.67 -9.07 4.48
C ASP A 10 13.78 -8.48 3.62
N LEU A 11 13.40 -7.54 2.76
CA LEU A 11 14.37 -6.78 1.98
C LEU A 11 15.08 -5.84 2.94
N SER A 12 16.41 -5.85 2.87
CA SER A 12 17.21 -4.80 3.48
C SER A 12 16.89 -3.45 2.82
N LEU A 13 17.26 -2.35 3.46
CA LEU A 13 17.06 -1.02 2.86
C LEU A 13 17.80 -0.89 1.53
N ASP A 14 19.02 -1.41 1.45
CA ASP A 14 19.85 -1.35 0.24
C ASP A 14 19.25 -2.16 -0.90
N ASP A 15 18.76 -3.37 -0.62
CA ASP A 15 18.07 -4.20 -1.64
C ASP A 15 16.81 -3.51 -2.15
N PHE A 16 16.06 -2.88 -1.24
CA PHE A 16 14.84 -2.16 -1.57
C PHE A 16 15.09 -0.94 -2.47
N LEU A 17 16.11 -0.14 -2.13
CA LEU A 17 16.52 1.02 -2.93
C LEU A 17 17.09 0.60 -4.28
N THR A 18 17.85 -0.48 -4.32
CA THR A 18 18.39 -1.06 -5.56
C THR A 18 17.27 -1.51 -6.47
N LEU A 19 16.31 -2.30 -5.97
CA LEU A 19 15.14 -2.74 -6.73
C LEU A 19 14.33 -1.56 -7.28
N ARG A 20 14.10 -0.52 -6.47
CA ARG A 20 13.39 0.68 -6.91
C ARG A 20 14.11 1.38 -8.07
N MET A 21 15.42 1.52 -7.98
CA MET A 21 16.25 2.14 -9.01
C MET A 21 16.29 1.32 -10.29
N GLU A 22 16.47 0.00 -10.18
CA GLU A 22 16.46 -0.92 -11.33
C GLU A 22 15.12 -0.87 -12.07
N LEU A 23 14.00 -0.91 -11.36
CA LEU A 23 12.68 -0.77 -11.95
C LEU A 23 12.49 0.61 -12.60
N SER A 24 13.00 1.67 -11.99
CA SER A 24 12.91 3.02 -12.55
C SER A 24 13.67 3.16 -13.87
N LEU A 25 14.85 2.55 -13.95
CA LEU A 25 15.64 2.49 -15.18
C LEU A 25 14.94 1.64 -16.25
N LEU A 26 14.41 0.47 -15.86
CA LEU A 26 13.74 -0.45 -16.78
C LEU A 26 12.47 0.15 -17.41
N PHE A 27 11.68 0.89 -16.63
CA PHE A 27 10.43 1.50 -17.10
C PHE A 27 10.59 2.95 -17.57
N GLU A 28 11.80 3.51 -17.49
CA GLU A 28 12.12 4.91 -17.80
C GLU A 28 11.16 5.90 -17.09
N LYS A 29 10.76 5.56 -15.87
CA LYS A 29 9.77 6.29 -15.06
C LYS A 29 10.11 6.18 -13.59
N GLU A 30 9.72 7.19 -12.82
CA GLU A 30 9.81 7.14 -11.37
C GLU A 30 8.90 6.02 -10.81
N ILE A 31 9.49 5.17 -9.96
CA ILE A 31 8.79 4.09 -9.28
C ILE A 31 8.68 4.39 -7.79
N ASP A 32 7.44 4.47 -7.30
CA ASP A 32 7.14 4.45 -5.87
C ASP A 32 6.94 2.99 -5.46
N LEU A 33 7.88 2.47 -4.68
CA LEU A 33 7.87 1.10 -4.22
C LEU A 33 7.46 1.06 -2.74
N VAL A 34 6.59 0.12 -2.37
CA VAL A 34 6.22 -0.16 -0.98
C VAL A 34 6.23 -1.67 -0.70
N ASP A 35 6.66 -2.07 0.49
CA ASP A 35 6.57 -3.47 0.95
C ASP A 35 5.23 -3.68 1.68
N ILE A 36 4.36 -4.54 1.14
CA ILE A 36 3.02 -4.79 1.71
C ILE A 36 3.06 -5.34 3.14
N ARG A 37 4.21 -5.89 3.57
CA ARG A 37 4.39 -6.42 4.93
C ARG A 37 4.69 -5.33 5.96
N LYS A 38 5.07 -4.13 5.51
CA LYS A 38 5.49 -3.01 6.36
C LYS A 38 4.52 -1.83 6.36
N ILE A 39 3.53 -1.83 5.46
CA ILE A 39 2.50 -0.78 5.38
C ILE A 39 1.27 -1.13 6.20
N ASP A 40 0.61 -0.11 6.75
CA ASP A 40 -0.63 -0.23 7.49
C ASP A 40 -1.59 0.95 7.17
N GLY A 41 -2.73 0.96 7.85
CA GLY A 41 -3.70 2.05 7.79
C GLY A 41 -4.24 2.35 6.38
N LEU A 42 -4.31 3.65 6.04
CA LEU A 42 -4.89 4.11 4.78
C LEU A 42 -4.09 3.64 3.56
N LEU A 43 -2.76 3.62 3.64
CA LEU A 43 -1.92 3.21 2.51
C LEU A 43 -2.12 1.73 2.21
N HIS A 44 -2.13 0.90 3.26
CA HIS A 44 -2.47 -0.52 3.14
C HIS A 44 -3.86 -0.72 2.55
N TYR A 45 -4.88 -0.04 3.10
CA TYR A 45 -6.25 -0.10 2.58
C TYR A 45 -6.30 0.19 1.07
N LYS A 46 -5.72 1.31 0.62
CA LYS A 46 -5.71 1.71 -0.79
C LYS A 46 -5.03 0.68 -1.69
N VAL A 47 -3.88 0.14 -1.27
CA VAL A 47 -3.16 -0.89 -2.04
C VAL A 47 -4.05 -2.11 -2.31
N PHE A 48 -4.86 -2.53 -1.33
CA PHE A 48 -5.66 -3.75 -1.45
C PHE A 48 -7.08 -3.53 -2.00
N THR A 49 -7.61 -2.31 -2.02
CA THR A 49 -8.93 -2.00 -2.58
C THR A 49 -8.88 -1.34 -3.96
N GLU A 50 -7.86 -0.54 -4.24
CA GLU A 50 -7.71 0.19 -5.51
C GLU A 50 -6.62 -0.43 -6.41
N GLY A 51 -5.69 -1.20 -5.84
CA GLY A 51 -4.60 -1.82 -6.56
C GLY A 51 -5.00 -3.02 -7.42
N PHE A 52 -4.23 -3.26 -8.48
CA PHE A 52 -4.37 -4.45 -9.33
C PHE A 52 -3.26 -5.46 -9.06
N CYS A 53 -3.62 -6.71 -8.73
CA CYS A 53 -2.65 -7.75 -8.45
C CYS A 53 -2.05 -8.31 -9.74
N ILE A 54 -0.76 -8.05 -9.97
CA ILE A 54 -0.06 -8.42 -11.23
C ILE A 54 0.65 -9.78 -11.14
N LYS A 55 1.11 -10.20 -9.95
CA LYS A 55 1.88 -11.44 -9.78
C LYS A 55 1.59 -12.09 -8.42
N LYS A 56 1.44 -13.42 -8.42
CA LYS A 56 1.33 -14.25 -7.21
C LYS A 56 2.28 -15.44 -7.35
N THR A 57 3.20 -15.63 -6.42
CA THR A 57 4.00 -16.87 -6.29
C THR A 57 3.21 -17.90 -5.47
N GLU A 58 3.23 -19.17 -5.89
CA GLU A 58 2.25 -20.16 -5.44
C GLU A 58 2.25 -20.46 -3.93
N ASN A 59 1.05 -20.78 -3.43
CA ASN A 59 0.61 -21.03 -2.05
C ASN A 59 0.90 -19.93 -1.02
N ASP A 60 2.15 -19.55 -0.78
CA ASP A 60 2.50 -18.53 0.22
C ASP A 60 1.96 -17.15 -0.18
N GLY A 61 2.08 -16.79 -1.46
CA GLY A 61 1.59 -15.52 -1.98
C GLY A 61 0.07 -15.40 -1.95
N LYS A 62 -0.65 -16.53 -2.11
CA LYS A 62 -2.13 -16.55 -2.03
C LYS A 62 -2.60 -16.30 -0.60
N SER A 63 -1.98 -16.97 0.38
CA SER A 63 -2.28 -16.80 1.80
C SER A 63 -1.99 -15.36 2.25
N LEU A 64 -0.82 -14.82 1.88
CA LEU A 64 -0.44 -13.45 2.21
C LEU A 64 -1.41 -12.43 1.60
N LEU A 65 -1.78 -12.59 0.34
CA LEU A 65 -2.75 -11.71 -0.31
C LEU A 65 -4.11 -11.76 0.39
N HIS A 66 -4.62 -12.95 0.70
CA HIS A 66 -5.90 -13.11 1.39
C HIS A 66 -5.88 -12.44 2.77
N LYS A 67 -4.82 -12.67 3.56
CA LYS A 67 -4.63 -12.03 4.87
C LYS A 67 -4.68 -10.50 4.77
N ASN A 68 -4.00 -9.94 3.78
CA ASN A 68 -3.96 -8.49 3.61
C ASN A 68 -5.31 -7.92 3.12
N ILE A 69 -6.00 -8.61 2.21
CA ILE A 69 -7.35 -8.19 1.80
C ILE A 69 -8.29 -8.16 3.01
N MET A 70 -8.27 -9.20 3.85
CA MET A 70 -9.09 -9.22 5.07
C MET A 70 -8.73 -8.08 6.03
N THR A 71 -7.44 -7.77 6.17
CA THR A 71 -6.98 -6.65 7.02
C THR A 71 -7.48 -5.31 6.49
N ALA A 72 -7.47 -5.10 5.17
CA ALA A 72 -7.99 -3.89 4.54
C ALA A 72 -9.52 -3.76 4.71
N LEU A 73 -10.26 -4.87 4.65
CA LEU A 73 -11.71 -4.89 4.90
C LEU A 73 -12.03 -4.49 6.34
N PHE A 74 -11.34 -5.05 7.34
CA PHE A 74 -11.55 -4.66 8.73
C PHE A 74 -11.18 -3.19 8.97
N TRP A 75 -10.10 -2.70 8.35
CA TRP A 75 -9.77 -1.28 8.44
C TRP A 75 -10.86 -0.38 7.84
N TYR A 76 -11.46 -0.81 6.73
CA TYR A 76 -12.59 -0.10 6.12
C TYR A 76 -13.80 -0.02 7.05
N GLU A 77 -14.17 -1.13 7.69
CA GLU A 77 -15.32 -1.19 8.58
C GLU A 77 -15.11 -0.34 9.84
N ASP A 78 -13.95 -0.48 10.48
CA ASP A 78 -13.72 0.09 11.81
C ASP A 78 -13.14 1.53 11.77
N TYR A 79 -12.22 1.80 10.84
CA TYR A 79 -11.38 3.00 10.88
C TYR A 79 -11.69 4.01 9.77
N TYR A 80 -12.18 3.58 8.61
CA TYR A 80 -12.44 4.50 7.50
C TYR A 80 -13.48 5.59 7.82
N PRO A 81 -14.59 5.32 8.55
CA PRO A 81 -15.52 6.37 8.95
C PRO A 81 -14.88 7.45 9.83
N LEU A 82 -13.99 7.04 10.75
CA LEU A 82 -13.23 7.95 11.62
C LEU A 82 -12.23 8.78 10.83
N TYR A 83 -11.56 8.15 9.86
CA TYR A 83 -10.66 8.82 8.94
C TYR A 83 -11.38 9.92 8.15
N LEU A 84 -12.53 9.62 7.52
CA LEU A 84 -13.31 10.60 6.75
C LEU A 84 -13.80 11.77 7.62
N ARG A 85 -14.27 11.49 8.83
CA ARG A 85 -14.68 12.53 9.77
C ARG A 85 -13.52 13.45 10.13
N SER A 86 -12.36 12.87 10.42
CA SER A 86 -11.14 13.62 10.77
C SER A 86 -10.67 14.48 9.60
N GLN A 87 -10.70 13.94 8.37
CA GLN A 87 -10.34 14.67 7.16
C GLN A 87 -11.24 15.91 6.97
N LYS A 88 -12.56 15.76 7.12
CA LYS A 88 -13.50 16.90 7.03
C LYS A 88 -13.19 17.98 8.06
N VAL A 89 -12.88 17.59 9.30
CA VAL A 89 -12.52 18.54 10.36
C VAL A 89 -11.22 19.28 10.02
N ILE A 90 -10.19 18.57 9.55
CA ILE A 90 -8.91 19.17 9.16
C ILE A 90 -9.09 20.13 8.00
N LEU A 91 -9.78 19.72 6.94
CA LEU A 91 -10.04 20.56 5.77
C LEU A 91 -10.85 21.81 6.15
N LYS A 92 -11.88 21.65 6.97
CA LYS A 92 -12.66 22.79 7.47
C LYS A 92 -11.81 23.78 8.27
N LYS A 93 -10.88 23.27 9.08
CA LYS A 93 -9.96 24.10 9.86
C LYS A 93 -8.92 24.79 9.00
N ALA A 94 -8.41 24.12 7.97
CA ALA A 94 -7.35 24.63 7.11
C ALA A 94 -7.87 25.65 6.06
N PHE A 95 -9.06 25.41 5.50
CA PHE A 95 -9.55 26.14 4.33
C PHE A 95 -10.88 26.89 4.56
N GLY A 96 -11.45 26.84 5.77
CA GLY A 96 -12.80 27.36 6.06
C GLY A 96 -13.90 26.38 5.68
N SER A 97 -15.16 26.81 5.62
CA SER A 97 -16.27 25.94 5.21
C SER A 97 -16.16 25.61 3.72
N VAL A 98 -15.59 24.44 3.42
CA VAL A 98 -15.69 23.73 2.13
C VAL A 98 -17.06 23.08 2.01
#